data_AF-A0A1D1XJU3-F1
#
_entry.id   AF-A0A1D1XJU3-F1
#
_cell.length_a   1.000
_cell.length_b   1.000
_cell.length_c   1.000
_cell.angle_alpha   90.00
_cell.angle_beta   90.00
_cell.angle_gamma   90.00
#
_symmetry.space_group_name_H-M   'P 1'
#
loop_
_entity.id
_entity.type
_entity.pdbx_description
1 polymer ?
#
loop_
_entity_poly.entity_id
_entity_poly.type
_entity_poly.pdbx_seq_one_letter_code
_entity_poly.pdbx_strand_id
1 'polypeptide(L)'
;GSCPSPPLPLSGVSLSLYPRGRAHEPGGSATWGGFPLRLSLSSSLPMELESAASRDARAADSLQSICYSRGSLRLLDQRKLPLETVYLDIRTAADGWNAIRDMVVRGAPAIAISAALSLAVEAFNLEFSGTTADSASFLIEKLDYLVSSRPTAVNLSDAATKLQNLVRKVAETASEPKAVFQAYIDAAETMLIDDVTANERIGFHGASFIRRRPKDSEKLSILTHCNTGSLATAGYGTALGVIRALHSEGVLEKAYCTETRPFNQGSRLTAFELVHDKIPATLVADSSAAALMKAGSVNAVIVGADRIAANGDTANKIGTYSLAVSASYHGVPFYVAAPFTSIDQSILSGSQIVIEERSARELLYSRGGHGEQVAASGIAVWNPAFDVTPAELITAIITEKGVITKSSTDSFAIKEFLESVPGFHSN
;
A
#
# COMPACT_ATOMS: atom_id res chain seq x y z
N GLY A 1 -28.41 -51.73 -2.45
CA GLY A 1 -29.19 -51.28 -1.29
C GLY A 1 -29.67 -49.88 -1.56
N SER A 2 -30.86 -49.79 -2.14
CA SER A 2 -31.59 -48.57 -2.50
C SER A 2 -32.39 -48.11 -1.28
N CYS A 3 -32.24 -46.84 -0.91
CA CYS A 3 -33.20 -46.15 -0.04
C CYS A 3 -33.55 -44.78 -0.65
N PRO A 4 -34.83 -44.35 -0.62
CA PRO A 4 -35.35 -43.33 -1.50
C PRO A 4 -35.60 -41.98 -0.81
N SER A 5 -35.59 -40.92 -1.62
CA SER A 5 -36.01 -39.56 -1.31
C SER A 5 -37.54 -39.44 -1.13
N PRO A 6 -38.05 -38.53 -0.27
CA PRO A 6 -39.44 -38.08 -0.31
C PRO A 6 -39.63 -36.71 -1.00
N PRO A 7 -40.85 -36.37 -1.47
CA PRO A 7 -41.09 -35.38 -2.51
C PRO A 7 -41.47 -33.97 -2.01
N LEU A 8 -41.27 -33.00 -2.90
CA LEU A 8 -41.79 -31.62 -2.87
C LEU A 8 -43.31 -31.55 -3.15
N PRO A 9 -44.00 -30.51 -2.66
CA PRO A 9 -45.18 -29.97 -3.33
C PRO A 9 -44.89 -28.61 -3.98
N LEU A 10 -45.31 -28.50 -5.25
CA LEU A 10 -45.48 -27.27 -6.02
C LEU A 10 -46.76 -26.53 -5.56
N SER A 11 -46.70 -25.20 -5.44
CA SER A 11 -47.81 -24.32 -5.83
C SER A 11 -47.40 -22.84 -5.77
N GLY A 12 -47.80 -22.07 -6.79
CA GLY A 12 -48.21 -20.69 -6.58
C GLY A 12 -47.33 -19.60 -7.20
N VAL A 13 -47.45 -19.43 -8.51
CA VAL A 13 -47.10 -18.20 -9.22
C VAL A 13 -48.01 -17.06 -8.74
N SER A 14 -47.45 -15.88 -8.47
CA SER A 14 -48.16 -14.60 -8.58
C SER A 14 -47.16 -13.52 -9.01
N LEU A 15 -47.16 -13.23 -10.31
CA LEU A 15 -46.65 -11.97 -10.85
C LEU A 15 -47.67 -10.87 -10.51
N SER A 16 -47.18 -9.76 -9.95
CA SER A 16 -47.87 -8.47 -10.01
C SER A 16 -47.06 -7.54 -10.90
N LEU A 17 -47.57 -7.36 -12.12
CA LEU A 17 -47.26 -6.26 -13.04
C LEU A 17 -48.37 -5.22 -12.86
N TYR A 18 -48.03 -3.94 -12.71
CA TYR A 18 -48.85 -2.78 -13.12
C TYR A 18 -48.01 -1.47 -13.00
N PRO A 19 -48.33 -0.38 -13.72
CA PRO A 19 -47.65 -0.06 -14.98
C PRO A 19 -46.91 1.29 -15.01
N ARG A 20 -46.20 1.52 -16.12
CA ARG A 20 -45.65 2.80 -16.57
C ARG A 20 -46.74 3.80 -17.03
N GLY A 21 -46.42 5.10 -16.89
CA GLY A 21 -46.94 6.23 -17.69
C GLY A 21 -47.17 7.46 -16.82
N ARG A 22 -46.85 8.72 -17.18
CA ARG A 22 -46.33 9.39 -18.37
C ARG A 22 -45.80 10.77 -17.93
N ALA A 23 -44.93 11.36 -18.75
CA ALA A 23 -44.45 12.74 -18.68
C ALA A 23 -45.55 13.79 -18.94
N HIS A 24 -45.38 15.01 -18.39
CA HIS A 24 -45.64 16.31 -19.03
C HIS A 24 -45.16 17.49 -18.16
N GLU A 25 -44.23 18.29 -18.69
CA GLU A 25 -44.00 19.72 -18.39
C GLU A 25 -44.95 20.61 -19.25
N PRO A 26 -44.93 21.97 -19.21
CA PRO A 26 -44.38 22.94 -18.24
C PRO A 26 -45.35 24.10 -17.87
N GLY A 27 -44.94 24.97 -16.93
CA GLY A 27 -45.28 26.41 -16.97
C GLY A 27 -46.06 26.98 -15.78
N GLY A 28 -45.60 28.13 -15.26
CA GLY A 28 -46.42 29.01 -14.41
C GLY A 28 -45.67 29.79 -13.33
N SER A 29 -45.27 31.01 -13.66
CA SER A 29 -44.75 32.08 -12.81
C SER A 29 -45.78 32.66 -11.81
N ALA A 30 -45.35 33.00 -10.58
CA ALA A 30 -45.82 34.14 -9.75
C ALA A 30 -45.13 34.12 -8.36
N THR A 31 -44.10 34.95 -8.11
CA THR A 31 -44.10 36.23 -7.35
C THR A 31 -44.19 36.16 -5.81
N TRP A 32 -43.06 36.55 -5.21
CA TRP A 32 -42.82 37.45 -4.06
C TRP A 32 -43.31 37.15 -2.62
N GLY A 33 -42.30 37.08 -1.74
CA GLY A 33 -42.32 37.22 -0.27
C GLY A 33 -41.19 36.36 0.30
N GLY A 34 -40.07 36.83 0.85
CA GLY A 34 -39.76 38.02 1.64
C GLY A 34 -39.06 37.51 2.91
N PHE A 35 -37.87 38.06 3.25
CA PHE A 35 -37.02 37.83 4.44
C PHE A 35 -35.88 36.78 4.36
N PRO A 36 -34.77 36.99 5.09
CA PRO A 36 -33.56 37.66 4.61
C PRO A 36 -32.42 36.68 4.32
N LEU A 37 -31.63 36.97 3.27
CA LEU A 37 -30.37 36.28 3.00
C LEU A 37 -29.32 36.65 4.07
N ARG A 38 -29.18 35.79 5.09
CA ARG A 38 -27.92 35.65 5.80
C ARG A 38 -26.95 34.95 4.86
N LEU A 39 -25.97 35.69 4.34
CA LEU A 39 -24.73 35.12 3.80
C LEU A 39 -24.07 34.29 4.90
N SER A 40 -24.30 32.97 4.92
CA SER A 40 -23.39 32.06 5.61
C SER A 40 -22.20 31.86 4.67
N LEU A 41 -21.15 32.63 4.90
CA LEU A 41 -19.81 32.25 4.50
C LEU A 41 -19.55 30.89 5.15
N SER A 42 -19.66 29.81 4.36
CA SER A 42 -19.10 28.53 4.76
C SER A 42 -17.61 28.73 4.87
N SER A 43 -17.12 28.73 6.10
CA SER A 43 -15.71 28.74 6.41
C SER A 43 -15.09 27.50 5.78
N SER A 44 -14.41 27.71 4.66
CA SER A 44 -13.24 26.95 4.26
C SER A 44 -12.36 26.77 5.49
N LEU A 45 -12.33 25.56 6.05
CA LEU A 45 -11.33 25.20 7.05
C LEU A 45 -10.02 24.95 6.30
N PRO A 46 -8.98 25.77 6.50
CA PRO A 46 -7.64 25.40 6.08
C PRO A 46 -7.13 24.32 7.02
N MET A 47 -6.49 23.32 6.44
CA MET A 47 -5.70 22.32 7.14
C MET A 47 -4.44 23.01 7.69
N GLU A 48 -4.52 23.71 8.82
CA GLU A 48 -3.32 24.19 9.54
C GLU A 48 -3.46 24.12 11.07
N LEU A 49 -2.39 23.56 11.66
CA LEU A 49 -1.96 23.60 13.07
C LEU A 49 -2.72 22.74 14.09
N GLU A 50 -2.66 21.41 13.91
CA GLU A 50 -2.52 20.52 15.07
C GLU A 50 -1.19 20.83 15.77
N SER A 51 -1.23 21.01 17.11
CA SER A 51 -0.05 21.30 17.93
C SER A 51 0.91 20.10 17.93
N ALA A 52 2.22 20.36 18.10
CA ALA A 52 3.21 19.28 18.20
C ALA A 52 2.81 18.25 19.29
N ALA A 53 2.26 18.71 20.41
CA ALA A 53 1.77 17.86 21.49
C ALA A 53 0.56 16.99 21.11
N SER A 54 -0.35 17.46 20.24
CA SER A 54 -1.46 16.63 19.74
C SER A 54 -1.01 15.61 18.69
N ARG A 55 0.01 15.95 17.89
CA ARG A 55 0.66 15.01 16.96
C ARG A 55 1.43 13.92 17.72
N ASP A 56 2.18 14.30 18.75
CA ASP A 56 2.94 13.37 19.60
C ASP A 56 2.02 12.42 20.39
N ALA A 57 0.88 12.91 20.88
CA ALA A 57 -0.11 12.07 21.56
C ALA A 57 -0.82 11.08 20.61
N ARG A 58 -1.07 11.47 19.35
CA ARG A 58 -1.58 10.57 18.31
C ARG A 58 -0.53 9.56 17.83
N ALA A 59 0.74 9.96 17.78
CA ALA A 59 1.85 9.10 17.42
C ALA A 59 2.08 7.99 18.47
N ALA A 60 1.89 8.29 19.76
CA ALA A 60 2.06 7.34 20.86
C ALA A 60 1.04 6.18 20.86
N ASP A 61 -0.13 6.37 20.23
CA ASP A 61 -1.21 5.37 20.14
C ASP A 61 -1.32 4.74 18.72
N SER A 62 -0.39 5.07 17.83
CA SER A 62 -0.38 4.60 16.43
C SER A 62 0.46 3.33 16.27
N LEU A 63 -0.04 2.36 15.48
CA LEU A 63 0.69 1.14 15.19
C LEU A 63 1.92 1.43 14.32
N GLN A 64 3.11 1.32 14.92
CA GLN A 64 4.40 1.52 14.26
C GLN A 64 5.10 0.19 14.00
N SER A 65 5.43 -0.08 12.74
CA SER A 65 6.25 -1.23 12.34
C SER A 65 7.75 -0.95 12.48
N ILE A 66 8.14 0.33 12.34
CA ILE A 66 9.50 0.85 12.45
C ILE A 66 9.51 1.89 13.57
N CYS A 67 10.08 1.53 14.72
CA CYS A 67 10.25 2.46 15.85
C CYS A 67 11.71 2.93 15.88
N TYR A 68 11.95 4.11 15.32
CA TYR A 68 13.29 4.69 15.21
C TYR A 68 13.44 5.94 16.09
N SER A 69 14.60 6.05 16.72
CA SER A 69 15.16 7.26 17.29
C SER A 69 16.65 7.25 17.01
N ARG A 70 17.31 8.41 16.91
CA ARG A 70 18.74 8.43 16.58
C ARG A 70 19.56 7.56 17.55
N GLY A 71 20.23 6.54 17.00
CA GLY A 71 21.00 5.55 17.77
C GLY A 71 20.23 4.32 18.25
N SER A 72 18.93 4.20 17.97
CA SER A 72 18.10 3.05 18.37
C SER A 72 17.00 2.75 17.35
N LEU A 73 16.91 1.49 16.94
CA LEU A 73 15.88 0.98 16.04
C LEU A 73 15.24 -0.27 16.64
N ARG A 74 13.91 -0.31 16.62
CA ARG A 74 13.13 -1.51 16.90
C ARG A 74 12.17 -1.79 15.76
N LEU A 75 12.08 -3.07 15.36
CA LEU A 75 11.16 -3.53 14.32
C LEU A 75 10.10 -4.44 14.92
N LEU A 76 8.84 -4.22 14.54
CA LEU A 76 7.74 -5.11 14.92
C LEU A 76 7.90 -6.45 14.20
N ASP A 77 7.91 -7.56 14.95
CA ASP A 77 7.99 -8.90 14.37
C ASP A 77 6.66 -9.32 13.75
N GLN A 78 6.50 -9.01 12.47
CA GLN A 78 5.25 -9.25 11.78
C GLN A 78 4.96 -10.73 11.50
N ARG A 79 5.88 -11.64 11.84
CA ARG A 79 5.66 -13.10 11.76
C ARG A 79 4.75 -13.57 12.90
N LYS A 80 4.77 -12.85 14.02
CA LYS A 80 3.98 -13.16 15.22
C LYS A 80 2.58 -12.55 15.20
N LEU A 81 2.37 -11.51 14.39
CA LEU A 81 1.03 -10.96 14.15
C LEU A 81 0.10 -12.01 13.52
N PRO A 82 -1.19 -12.03 13.90
CA PRO A 82 -1.88 -11.06 14.77
C PRO A 82 -1.90 -11.41 16.26
N LEU A 83 -1.23 -12.49 16.68
CA LEU A 83 -1.39 -13.06 18.03
C LEU A 83 -0.51 -12.40 19.08
N GLU A 84 0.70 -11.98 18.69
CA GLU A 84 1.62 -11.28 19.59
C GLU A 84 2.20 -10.04 18.90
N THR A 85 2.28 -8.94 19.65
CA THR A 85 2.95 -7.69 19.24
C THR A 85 4.30 -7.63 19.94
N VAL A 86 5.36 -8.07 19.25
CA VAL A 86 6.73 -8.14 19.80
C VAL A 86 7.67 -7.31 18.94
N TYR A 87 8.51 -6.50 19.58
CA TYR A 87 9.53 -5.69 18.92
C TYR A 87 10.91 -6.31 19.10
N LEU A 88 11.71 -6.29 18.03
CA LEU A 88 13.11 -6.73 18.02
C LEU A 88 14.03 -5.51 17.98
N ASP A 89 15.02 -5.46 18.87
CA ASP A 89 16.10 -4.47 18.80
C ASP A 89 16.99 -4.76 17.59
N ILE A 90 17.24 -3.74 16.77
CA ILE A 90 18.14 -3.79 15.62
C ILE A 90 19.32 -2.88 15.92
N ARG A 91 20.49 -3.49 16.18
CA ARG A 91 21.69 -2.77 16.62
C ARG A 91 22.74 -2.64 15.52
N THR A 92 22.67 -3.53 14.52
CA THR A 92 23.64 -3.62 13.44
C THR A 92 22.96 -3.85 12.09
N ALA A 93 23.68 -3.60 10.99
CA ALA A 93 23.28 -4.00 9.65
C ALA A 93 23.10 -5.51 9.52
N ALA A 94 23.79 -6.33 10.33
CA ALA A 94 23.58 -7.78 10.38
C ALA A 94 22.20 -8.13 10.97
N ASP A 95 21.75 -7.42 12.00
CA ASP A 95 20.39 -7.57 12.54
C ASP A 95 19.35 -7.15 11.50
N GLY A 96 19.58 -6.02 10.82
CA GLY A 96 18.72 -5.53 9.74
C GLY A 96 18.62 -6.53 8.58
N TRP A 97 19.75 -7.07 8.15
CA TRP A 97 19.82 -8.10 7.10
C TRP A 97 19.00 -9.34 7.46
N ASN A 98 19.16 -9.86 8.69
CA ASN A 98 18.40 -11.01 9.17
C ASN A 98 16.90 -10.70 9.27
N ALA A 99 16.53 -9.52 9.78
CA ALA A 99 15.13 -9.11 9.89
C ALA A 99 14.45 -9.04 8.52
N ILE A 100 15.14 -8.57 7.49
CA ILE A 100 14.62 -8.50 6.12
C ILE A 100 14.52 -9.90 5.50
N ARG A 101 15.57 -10.72 5.61
CA ARG A 101 15.59 -12.10 5.08
C ARG A 101 14.49 -12.95 5.70
N ASP A 102 14.34 -12.88 7.02
CA ASP A 102 13.41 -13.72 7.77
C ASP A 102 11.96 -13.20 7.73
N MET A 103 11.71 -12.11 7.00
CA MET A 103 10.39 -11.46 6.88
C MET A 103 9.83 -10.95 8.22
N VAL A 104 10.69 -10.51 9.14
CA VAL A 104 10.29 -9.68 10.30
C VAL A 104 9.65 -8.40 9.79
N VAL A 105 10.29 -7.75 8.80
CA VAL A 105 9.78 -6.61 8.05
C VAL A 105 9.46 -7.00 6.60
N ARG A 106 8.42 -6.42 6.04
CA ARG A 106 8.02 -6.61 4.64
C ARG A 106 7.32 -5.37 4.10
N GLY A 107 7.11 -5.36 2.79
CA GLY A 107 6.69 -4.17 2.05
C GLY A 107 7.92 -3.45 1.50
N ALA A 108 7.90 -3.16 0.20
CA ALA A 108 9.05 -2.60 -0.50
C ALA A 108 9.64 -1.36 0.20
N PRO A 109 8.83 -0.35 0.59
CA PRO A 109 9.36 0.82 1.30
C PRO A 109 9.90 0.48 2.69
N ALA A 110 9.17 -0.31 3.49
CA ALA A 110 9.59 -0.65 4.85
C ALA A 110 10.91 -1.44 4.89
N ILE A 111 11.15 -2.31 3.91
CA ILE A 111 12.42 -3.05 3.76
C ILE A 111 13.59 -2.09 3.52
N ALA A 112 13.46 -1.18 2.55
CA ALA A 112 14.51 -0.23 2.19
C ALA A 112 14.85 0.71 3.37
N ILE A 113 13.82 1.22 4.05
CA ILE A 113 13.98 2.12 5.19
C ILE A 113 14.58 1.38 6.39
N SER A 114 14.11 0.16 6.69
CA SER A 114 14.69 -0.64 7.78
C SER A 114 16.15 -0.98 7.54
N ALA A 115 16.54 -1.28 6.30
CA ALA A 115 17.94 -1.49 5.93
C ALA A 115 18.77 -0.23 6.19
N ALA A 116 18.35 0.91 5.65
CA ALA A 116 19.06 2.18 5.83
C ALA A 116 19.20 2.58 7.31
N LEU A 117 18.11 2.48 8.08
CA LEU A 117 18.12 2.82 9.51
C LEU A 117 18.93 1.83 10.34
N SER A 118 18.99 0.54 9.98
CA SER A 118 19.82 -0.43 10.69
C SER A 118 21.32 -0.09 10.62
N LEU A 119 21.78 0.36 9.45
CA LEU A 119 23.15 0.84 9.28
C LEU A 119 23.35 2.22 9.90
N ALA A 120 22.32 3.08 9.93
CA ALA A 120 22.40 4.37 10.61
C ALA A 120 22.59 4.19 12.12
N VAL A 121 21.91 3.21 12.73
CA VAL A 121 22.11 2.83 14.14
C VAL A 121 23.50 2.26 14.38
N GLU A 122 24.00 1.38 13.49
CA GLU A 122 25.37 0.86 13.60
C GLU A 122 26.39 1.99 13.51
N ALA A 123 26.27 2.87 12.51
CA ALA A 123 27.17 4.00 12.30
C ALA A 123 27.15 5.01 13.45
N PHE A 124 25.98 5.29 14.04
CA PHE A 124 25.86 6.22 15.16
C PHE A 124 26.56 5.71 16.42
N ASN A 125 26.49 4.40 16.68
CA ASN A 125 27.05 3.78 17.88
C ASN A 125 28.49 3.28 17.69
N LEU A 126 29.06 3.42 16.49
CA LEU A 126 30.39 2.94 16.16
C LEU A 126 31.46 3.93 16.61
N GLU A 127 32.38 3.47 17.44
CA GLU A 127 33.66 4.15 17.67
C GLU A 127 34.58 3.87 16.47
N PHE A 128 34.73 4.85 15.58
CA PHE A 128 35.47 4.69 14.32
C PHE A 128 36.77 5.48 14.30
N SER A 129 37.86 4.80 13.89
CA SER A 129 39.15 5.41 13.60
C SER A 129 39.55 5.12 12.16
N GLY A 130 39.75 6.16 11.35
CA GLY A 130 40.13 6.02 9.95
C GLY A 130 40.05 7.33 9.20
N THR A 131 40.15 7.26 7.87
CA THR A 131 39.96 8.38 6.95
C THR A 131 38.49 8.49 6.51
N THR A 132 38.14 9.59 5.82
CA THR A 132 36.83 9.74 5.19
C THR A 132 36.57 8.63 4.15
N ALA A 133 37.60 8.22 3.42
CA ALA A 133 37.54 7.11 2.47
C ALA A 133 37.24 5.77 3.15
N ASP A 134 37.80 5.52 4.34
CA ASP A 134 37.52 4.31 5.12
C ASP A 134 36.07 4.29 5.61
N SER A 135 35.55 5.42 6.10
CA SER A 135 34.13 5.52 6.52
C SER A 135 33.16 5.33 5.35
N ALA A 136 33.50 5.86 4.17
CA ALA A 136 32.71 5.66 2.96
C ALA A 136 32.71 4.19 2.52
N SER A 137 33.88 3.55 2.53
CA SER A 137 34.03 2.14 2.17
C SER A 137 33.22 1.25 3.10
N PHE A 138 33.30 1.50 4.42
CA PHE A 138 32.49 0.79 5.41
C PHE A 138 30.98 0.88 5.11
N LEU A 139 30.46 2.09 4.87
CA LEU A 139 29.03 2.28 4.59
C LEU A 139 28.61 1.61 3.28
N ILE A 140 29.42 1.73 2.23
CA ILE A 140 29.13 1.15 0.92
C ILE A 140 29.09 -0.38 1.00
N GLU A 141 30.09 -1.01 1.64
CA GLU A 141 30.14 -2.46 1.84
C GLU A 141 28.93 -2.98 2.64
N LYS A 142 28.51 -2.24 3.67
CA LYS A 142 27.34 -2.58 4.48
C LYS A 142 26.02 -2.42 3.71
N LEU A 143 25.92 -1.41 2.84
CA LEU A 143 24.78 -1.26 1.94
C LEU A 143 24.70 -2.43 0.94
N ASP A 144 25.81 -2.81 0.32
CA ASP A 144 25.86 -3.97 -0.59
C ASP A 144 25.48 -5.27 0.14
N TYR A 145 25.98 -5.43 1.37
CA TYR A 145 25.60 -6.55 2.23
C TYR A 145 24.08 -6.54 2.49
N LEU A 146 23.49 -5.40 2.89
CA LEU A 146 22.05 -5.28 3.14
C LEU A 146 21.22 -5.61 1.89
N VAL A 147 21.62 -5.17 0.70
CA VAL A 147 20.95 -5.50 -0.58
C VAL A 147 20.88 -7.02 -0.79
N SER A 148 21.93 -7.76 -0.40
CA SER A 148 21.97 -9.22 -0.55
C SER A 148 20.91 -9.98 0.27
N SER A 149 20.25 -9.34 1.24
CA SER A 149 19.21 -9.98 2.06
C SER A 149 18.02 -10.44 1.22
N ARG A 150 17.62 -9.65 0.21
CA ARG A 150 16.54 -9.94 -0.73
C ARG A 150 16.84 -9.28 -2.09
N PRO A 151 17.67 -9.89 -2.95
CA PRO A 151 18.15 -9.29 -4.20
C PRO A 151 17.05 -8.91 -5.21
N THR A 152 15.84 -9.48 -5.08
CA THR A 152 14.69 -9.17 -5.95
C THR A 152 13.95 -7.90 -5.54
N ALA A 153 14.23 -7.33 -4.36
CA ALA A 153 13.60 -6.11 -3.86
C ALA A 153 14.27 -4.87 -4.47
N VAL A 154 13.81 -4.45 -5.65
CA VAL A 154 14.42 -3.32 -6.38
C VAL A 154 14.42 -2.02 -5.59
N ASN A 155 13.40 -1.74 -4.78
CA ASN A 155 13.38 -0.54 -3.91
C ASN A 155 14.56 -0.50 -2.93
N LEU A 156 15.04 -1.66 -2.45
CA LEU A 156 16.20 -1.73 -1.56
C LEU A 156 17.48 -1.40 -2.34
N SER A 157 17.66 -1.97 -3.53
CA SER A 157 18.81 -1.69 -4.41
C SER A 157 18.86 -0.23 -4.84
N ASP A 158 17.72 0.36 -5.18
CA ASP A 158 17.63 1.77 -5.60
C ASP A 158 17.96 2.73 -4.45
N ALA A 159 17.43 2.44 -3.26
CA ALA A 159 17.73 3.22 -2.05
C ALA A 159 19.22 3.12 -1.69
N ALA A 160 19.79 1.91 -1.72
CA ALA A 160 21.21 1.69 -1.48
C ALA A 160 22.08 2.47 -2.47
N THR A 161 21.75 2.42 -3.76
CA THR A 161 22.49 3.16 -4.81
C THR A 161 22.48 4.67 -4.55
N LYS A 162 21.32 5.24 -4.18
CA LYS A 162 21.21 6.66 -3.83
C LYS A 162 22.06 7.04 -2.62
N LEU A 163 22.04 6.21 -1.57
CA LEU A 163 22.85 6.42 -0.37
C LEU A 163 24.34 6.25 -0.65
N GLN A 164 24.75 5.28 -1.47
CA GLN A 164 26.15 5.10 -1.88
C GLN A 164 26.67 6.33 -2.64
N ASN A 165 25.88 6.86 -3.58
CA ASN A 165 26.25 8.07 -4.32
C ASN A 165 26.39 9.30 -3.40
N LEU A 166 25.48 9.46 -2.45
CA LEU A 166 25.58 10.50 -1.42
C LEU A 166 26.88 10.35 -0.61
N VAL A 167 27.15 9.15 -0.10
CA VAL A 167 28.31 8.84 0.73
C VAL A 167 29.61 9.13 -0.03
N ARG A 168 29.73 8.71 -1.29
CA ARG A 168 30.90 9.00 -2.14
C ARG A 168 31.14 10.50 -2.28
N LYS A 169 30.09 11.26 -2.65
CA LYS A 169 30.16 12.71 -2.83
C LYS A 169 30.56 13.45 -1.54
N VAL A 170 30.01 13.04 -0.40
CA VAL A 170 30.35 13.66 0.89
C VAL A 170 31.78 13.33 1.28
N ALA A 171 32.24 12.10 1.08
CA ALA A 171 33.60 11.69 1.44
C ALA A 171 34.71 12.43 0.67
N GLU A 172 34.43 12.89 -0.56
CA GLU A 172 35.34 13.72 -1.36
C GLU A 172 35.59 15.12 -0.77
N THR A 173 34.65 15.63 0.04
CA THR A 173 34.66 17.02 0.52
C THR A 173 34.71 17.15 2.04
N ALA A 174 34.36 16.09 2.77
CA ALA A 174 34.38 16.07 4.23
C ALA A 174 35.81 16.14 4.79
N SER A 175 35.96 16.84 5.91
CA SER A 175 37.23 16.95 6.63
C SER A 175 37.48 15.79 7.60
N GLU A 176 36.43 15.09 8.03
CA GLU A 176 36.52 14.01 9.03
C GLU A 176 35.53 12.86 8.75
N PRO A 177 35.85 11.62 9.14
CA PRO A 177 34.98 10.46 8.90
C PRO A 177 33.58 10.61 9.51
N LYS A 178 33.50 11.27 10.67
CA LYS A 178 32.25 11.51 11.38
C LYS A 178 31.23 12.30 10.55
N ALA A 179 31.69 13.23 9.72
CA ALA A 179 30.81 14.00 8.84
C ALA A 179 30.17 13.11 7.74
N VAL A 180 30.88 12.07 7.28
CA VAL A 180 30.35 11.10 6.31
C VAL A 180 29.24 10.26 6.96
N PHE A 181 29.48 9.76 8.18
CA PHE A 181 28.44 9.04 8.95
C PHE A 181 27.22 9.92 9.23
N GLN A 182 27.43 11.18 9.64
CA GLN A 182 26.34 12.11 9.92
C GLN A 182 25.47 12.35 8.68
N ALA A 183 26.09 12.58 7.52
CA ALA A 183 25.35 12.75 6.26
C ALA A 183 24.55 11.50 5.87
N TYR A 184 25.10 10.30 6.10
CA TYR A 184 24.39 9.05 5.88
C TYR A 184 23.19 8.90 6.82
N ILE A 185 23.38 9.15 8.12
CA ILE A 185 22.33 9.07 9.14
C ILE A 185 21.19 10.04 8.81
N ASP A 186 21.52 11.30 8.51
CA ASP A 186 20.52 12.32 8.16
C ASP A 186 19.73 11.94 6.90
N ALA A 187 20.39 11.33 5.90
CA ALA A 187 19.70 10.84 4.71
C ALA A 187 18.79 9.64 4.99
N ALA A 188 19.21 8.69 5.81
CA ALA A 188 18.38 7.55 6.22
C ALA A 188 17.17 8.01 7.04
N GLU A 189 17.34 8.99 7.93
CA GLU A 189 16.24 9.62 8.68
C GLU A 189 15.28 10.37 7.76
N THR A 190 15.81 11.08 6.76
CA THR A 190 15.01 11.77 5.75
C THR A 190 14.14 10.79 4.96
N MET A 191 14.67 9.61 4.59
CA MET A 191 13.88 8.57 3.91
C MET A 191 12.66 8.13 4.71
N LEU A 192 12.78 7.99 6.04
CA LEU A 192 11.67 7.64 6.91
C LEU A 192 10.58 8.72 6.89
N ILE A 193 10.98 9.98 7.02
CA ILE A 193 10.07 11.14 7.04
C ILE A 193 9.37 11.31 5.69
N ASP A 194 10.13 11.21 4.60
CA ASP A 194 9.62 11.36 3.24
C ASP A 194 8.60 10.27 2.89
N ASP A 195 8.83 9.01 3.30
CA ASP A 195 7.89 7.92 3.05
C ASP A 195 6.57 8.10 3.80
N VAL A 196 6.60 8.50 5.09
CA VAL A 196 5.37 8.81 5.83
C VAL A 196 4.60 9.94 5.16
N THR A 197 5.30 11.03 4.79
CA THR A 197 4.70 12.18 4.10
C THR A 197 4.10 11.79 2.75
N ALA A 198 4.78 10.92 1.99
CA ALA A 198 4.28 10.41 0.72
C ALA A 198 3.01 9.58 0.91
N ASN A 199 2.99 8.69 1.90
CA ASN A 199 1.85 7.84 2.23
C ASN A 199 0.61 8.65 2.63
N GLU A 200 0.78 9.68 3.46
CA GLU A 200 -0.31 10.60 3.82
C GLU A 200 -0.87 11.33 2.60
N ARG A 201 -0.01 11.81 1.69
CA ARG A 201 -0.42 12.45 0.43
C ARG A 201 -1.13 11.49 -0.51
N ILE A 202 -0.67 10.25 -0.62
CA ILE A 202 -1.36 9.19 -1.38
C ILE A 202 -2.77 9.00 -0.83
N GLY A 203 -2.90 8.90 0.51
CA GLY A 203 -4.18 8.81 1.20
C GLY A 203 -5.13 9.95 0.83
N PHE A 204 -4.65 11.18 0.98
CA PHE A 204 -5.38 12.40 0.69
C PHE A 204 -5.82 12.49 -0.79
N HIS A 205 -4.89 12.30 -1.74
CA HIS A 205 -5.19 12.37 -3.16
C HIS A 205 -6.18 11.28 -3.59
N GLY A 206 -6.00 10.06 -3.07
CA GLY A 206 -6.88 8.93 -3.35
C GLY A 206 -8.30 9.16 -2.83
N ALA A 207 -8.45 9.56 -1.57
CA ALA A 207 -9.76 9.85 -0.98
C ALA A 207 -10.47 10.97 -1.76
N SER A 208 -9.76 12.08 -2.01
CA SER A 208 -10.28 13.21 -2.78
C SER A 208 -10.71 12.83 -4.20
N PHE A 209 -9.97 11.94 -4.87
CA PHE A 209 -10.32 11.48 -6.22
C PHE A 209 -11.54 10.55 -6.22
N ILE A 210 -11.59 9.57 -5.32
CA ILE A 210 -12.68 8.60 -5.23
C ILE A 210 -14.02 9.30 -4.92
N ARG A 211 -13.99 10.35 -4.08
CA ARG A 211 -15.17 11.14 -3.69
C ARG A 211 -15.75 12.00 -4.82
N ARG A 212 -14.91 12.49 -5.74
CA ARG A 212 -15.37 13.35 -6.85
C ARG A 212 -16.24 12.62 -7.87
N ARG A 213 -16.31 11.29 -7.82
CA ARG A 213 -17.15 10.52 -8.74
C ARG A 213 -18.63 10.75 -8.45
N PRO A 214 -19.46 11.01 -9.48
CA PRO A 214 -20.91 11.06 -9.34
C PRO A 214 -21.41 9.75 -8.73
N LYS A 215 -22.12 9.81 -7.61
CA LYS A 215 -22.65 8.62 -6.93
C LYS A 215 -24.01 8.91 -6.32
N ASP A 216 -24.82 7.85 -6.29
CA ASP A 216 -26.13 7.82 -5.63
C ASP A 216 -26.02 7.63 -4.09
N SER A 217 -24.81 7.39 -3.55
CA SER A 217 -24.56 7.10 -2.14
C SER A 217 -23.50 8.02 -1.54
N GLU A 218 -23.82 8.59 -0.37
CA GLU A 218 -22.92 9.43 0.42
C GLU A 218 -21.76 8.64 1.06
N LYS A 219 -21.94 7.33 1.26
CA LYS A 219 -20.92 6.46 1.87
C LYS A 219 -20.38 5.39 0.92
N LEU A 220 -19.15 4.96 1.19
CA LEU A 220 -18.34 4.11 0.33
C LEU A 220 -17.90 2.81 1.02
N SER A 221 -18.09 1.70 0.31
CA SER A 221 -17.47 0.41 0.65
C SER A 221 -16.29 0.13 -0.29
N ILE A 222 -15.12 -0.12 0.29
CA ILE A 222 -13.85 -0.27 -0.44
C ILE A 222 -13.28 -1.67 -0.24
N LEU A 223 -12.94 -2.38 -1.32
CA LEU A 223 -12.25 -3.65 -1.27
C LEU A 223 -10.74 -3.45 -1.49
N THR A 224 -9.92 -4.13 -0.69
CA THR A 224 -8.45 -4.12 -0.83
C THR A 224 -7.85 -5.53 -0.77
N HIS A 225 -6.56 -5.62 -1.10
CA HIS A 225 -5.82 -6.86 -1.24
C HIS A 225 -4.39 -6.75 -0.71
N CYS A 226 -3.86 -7.87 -0.19
CA CYS A 226 -2.59 -7.93 0.53
C CYS A 226 -2.60 -7.02 1.76
N ASN A 227 -1.42 -6.50 2.12
CA ASN A 227 -1.21 -5.49 3.15
C ASN A 227 -0.41 -4.33 2.59
N THR A 228 -0.96 -3.14 2.77
CA THR A 228 -0.49 -1.86 2.20
C THR A 228 -0.63 -0.74 3.23
N GLY A 229 -0.66 -1.11 4.51
CA GLY A 229 -0.78 -0.22 5.65
C GLY A 229 0.56 0.20 6.23
N SER A 230 0.55 0.62 7.50
CA SER A 230 1.74 0.99 8.24
C SER A 230 2.67 -0.20 8.48
N LEU A 231 2.16 -1.42 8.34
CA LEU A 231 2.96 -2.64 8.38
C LEU A 231 3.72 -2.93 7.08
N ALA A 232 3.43 -2.22 5.98
CA ALA A 232 4.10 -2.39 4.69
C ALA A 232 4.92 -1.16 4.26
N THR A 233 4.84 -0.06 4.99
CA THR A 233 5.55 1.20 4.73
C THR A 233 6.18 1.74 6.01
N ALA A 234 6.78 2.95 5.99
CA ALA A 234 7.24 3.62 7.20
C ALA A 234 6.11 3.95 8.18
N GLY A 235 4.88 4.10 7.67
CA GLY A 235 3.72 4.54 8.42
C GLY A 235 2.59 4.93 7.47
N TYR A 236 1.37 4.98 8.00
CA TYR A 236 0.12 5.34 7.30
C TYR A 236 -0.32 4.39 6.15
N GLY A 237 0.59 3.99 5.26
CA GLY A 237 0.33 3.07 4.14
C GLY A 237 -0.16 3.76 2.86
N THR A 238 -0.29 2.97 1.80
CA THR A 238 -0.72 3.43 0.47
C THR A 238 -2.22 3.21 0.26
N ALA A 239 -2.63 2.04 -0.22
CA ALA A 239 -4.04 1.71 -0.43
C ALA A 239 -4.83 1.68 0.89
N LEU A 240 -4.24 1.14 1.96
CA LEU A 240 -4.85 1.24 3.29
C LEU A 240 -4.80 2.68 3.84
N GLY A 241 -3.82 3.50 3.43
CA GLY A 241 -3.78 4.93 3.72
C GLY A 241 -4.96 5.69 3.11
N VAL A 242 -5.37 5.34 1.88
CA VAL A 242 -6.60 5.88 1.26
C VAL A 242 -7.85 5.45 2.03
N ILE A 243 -7.91 4.20 2.49
CA ILE A 243 -9.01 3.73 3.35
C ILE A 243 -9.03 4.50 4.69
N ARG A 244 -7.88 4.74 5.31
CA ARG A 244 -7.74 5.56 6.53
C ARG A 244 -8.22 6.99 6.30
N ALA A 245 -7.84 7.61 5.19
CA ALA A 245 -8.30 8.95 4.82
C ALA A 245 -9.83 8.99 4.67
N LEU A 246 -10.43 8.07 3.91
CA LEU A 246 -11.88 7.95 3.75
C LEU A 246 -12.62 7.72 5.08
N HIS A 247 -12.03 6.94 5.99
CA HIS A 247 -12.57 6.72 7.33
C HIS A 247 -12.51 7.99 8.19
N SER A 248 -11.37 8.70 8.19
CA SER A 248 -11.20 9.94 8.95
C SER A 248 -12.14 11.05 8.49
N GLU A 249 -12.55 11.03 7.22
CA GLU A 249 -13.52 11.95 6.63
C GLU A 249 -14.99 11.52 6.88
N GLY A 250 -15.22 10.37 7.51
CA GLY A 250 -16.57 9.87 7.83
C GLY A 250 -17.36 9.34 6.62
N VAL A 251 -16.71 9.11 5.47
CA VAL A 251 -17.36 8.66 4.23
C VAL A 251 -17.19 7.17 3.95
N LEU A 252 -16.33 6.48 4.70
CA LEU A 252 -16.18 5.02 4.62
C LEU A 252 -17.32 4.33 5.38
N GLU A 253 -18.17 3.58 4.66
CA GLU A 253 -19.13 2.66 5.27
C GLU A 253 -18.44 1.38 5.74
N LYS A 254 -17.58 0.80 4.88
CA LYS A 254 -16.92 -0.48 5.17
C LYS A 254 -15.66 -0.70 4.34
N ALA A 255 -14.62 -1.24 4.97
CA ALA A 255 -13.47 -1.82 4.29
C ALA A 255 -13.61 -3.35 4.18
N TYR A 256 -13.50 -3.89 2.98
CA TYR A 256 -13.32 -5.33 2.77
C TYR A 256 -11.84 -5.61 2.53
N CYS A 257 -11.28 -6.59 3.22
CA CYS A 257 -9.93 -7.08 2.94
C CYS A 257 -10.00 -8.56 2.59
N THR A 258 -9.27 -8.95 1.56
CA THR A 258 -9.14 -10.35 1.14
C THR A 258 -8.10 -11.07 2.01
N GLU A 259 -8.18 -12.39 2.14
CA GLU A 259 -7.23 -13.15 2.96
C GLU A 259 -5.79 -13.10 2.43
N THR A 260 -5.63 -13.07 1.09
CA THR A 260 -4.35 -13.01 0.36
C THR A 260 -3.48 -14.26 0.55
N ARG A 261 -3.95 -15.41 0.06
CA ARG A 261 -3.16 -16.66 0.05
C ARG A 261 -1.91 -16.53 -0.85
N PRO A 262 -0.88 -17.35 -0.61
CA PRO A 262 -0.76 -18.31 0.49
C PRO A 262 -0.27 -17.72 1.82
N PHE A 263 0.29 -16.52 1.81
CA PHE A 263 1.01 -15.95 2.96
C PHE A 263 0.11 -15.18 3.95
N ASN A 264 -1.15 -14.99 3.58
CA ASN A 264 -2.23 -14.50 4.43
C ASN A 264 -1.99 -13.08 4.96
N GLN A 265 -1.41 -12.19 4.14
CA GLN A 265 -1.15 -10.81 4.56
C GLN A 265 -2.42 -10.05 4.91
N GLY A 266 -3.48 -10.20 4.11
CA GLY A 266 -4.71 -9.46 4.35
C GLY A 266 -5.45 -9.94 5.61
N SER A 267 -5.52 -11.25 5.82
CA SER A 267 -6.12 -11.81 7.05
C SER A 267 -5.27 -11.58 8.32
N ARG A 268 -3.94 -11.60 8.22
CA ARG A 268 -3.06 -11.45 9.40
C ARG A 268 -2.74 -10.01 9.77
N LEU A 269 -2.73 -9.11 8.80
CA LEU A 269 -2.13 -7.77 8.96
C LEU A 269 -3.10 -6.68 8.61
N THR A 270 -3.73 -6.74 7.44
CA THR A 270 -4.69 -5.71 7.05
C THR A 270 -5.88 -5.76 7.99
N ALA A 271 -6.39 -6.95 8.30
CA ALA A 271 -7.41 -7.12 9.34
C ALA A 271 -6.92 -6.64 10.72
N PHE A 272 -5.66 -6.90 11.08
CA PHE A 272 -5.08 -6.43 12.35
C PHE A 272 -5.05 -4.89 12.43
N GLU A 273 -4.57 -4.22 11.38
CA GLU A 273 -4.55 -2.76 11.27
C GLU A 273 -5.96 -2.16 11.29
N LEU A 274 -6.90 -2.74 10.54
CA LEU A 274 -8.29 -2.28 10.50
C LEU A 274 -8.97 -2.40 11.87
N VAL A 275 -8.70 -3.49 12.62
CA VAL A 275 -9.20 -3.66 13.99
C VAL A 275 -8.54 -2.67 14.94
N HIS A 276 -7.23 -2.52 14.87
CA HIS A 276 -6.46 -1.56 15.69
C HIS A 276 -7.00 -0.13 15.52
N ASP A 277 -7.20 0.29 14.27
CA ASP A 277 -7.66 1.64 13.93
C ASP A 277 -9.19 1.81 14.07
N LYS A 278 -9.90 0.76 14.52
CA LYS A 278 -11.36 0.72 14.69
C LYS A 278 -12.12 1.07 13.41
N ILE A 279 -11.58 0.68 12.26
CA ILE A 279 -12.21 0.88 10.95
C ILE A 279 -13.25 -0.23 10.74
N PRO A 280 -14.51 0.11 10.35
CA PRO A 280 -15.53 -0.90 10.09
C PRO A 280 -15.09 -1.80 8.92
N ALA A 281 -14.84 -3.07 9.21
CA ALA A 281 -14.21 -3.96 8.25
C ALA A 281 -14.78 -5.38 8.21
N THR A 282 -14.58 -6.06 7.08
CA THR A 282 -14.90 -7.48 6.90
C THR A 282 -13.78 -8.19 6.14
N LEU A 283 -13.29 -9.29 6.70
CA LEU A 283 -12.36 -10.20 6.04
C LEU A 283 -13.15 -11.13 5.10
N VAL A 284 -12.65 -11.32 3.89
CA VAL A 284 -13.25 -12.20 2.88
C VAL A 284 -12.19 -13.14 2.29
N ALA A 285 -12.59 -14.33 1.86
CA ALA A 285 -11.70 -15.23 1.12
C ALA A 285 -11.39 -14.64 -0.26
N ASP A 286 -10.22 -14.95 -0.83
CA ASP A 286 -9.83 -14.44 -2.16
C ASP A 286 -10.88 -14.83 -3.23
N SER A 287 -11.40 -16.06 -3.14
CA SER A 287 -12.43 -16.61 -4.04
C SER A 287 -13.82 -15.99 -3.92
N SER A 288 -14.07 -15.22 -2.86
CA SER A 288 -15.38 -14.59 -2.60
C SER A 288 -15.49 -13.17 -3.14
N ALA A 289 -14.38 -12.58 -3.63
CA ALA A 289 -14.34 -11.20 -4.12
C ALA A 289 -15.36 -10.92 -5.23
N ALA A 290 -15.47 -11.81 -6.23
CA ALA A 290 -16.43 -11.65 -7.33
C ALA A 290 -17.89 -11.74 -6.84
N ALA A 291 -18.20 -12.65 -5.91
CA ALA A 291 -19.53 -12.75 -5.32
C ALA A 291 -19.90 -11.48 -4.53
N LEU A 292 -18.94 -10.91 -3.80
CA LEU A 292 -19.11 -9.66 -3.08
C LEU A 292 -19.38 -8.47 -4.01
N MET A 293 -18.66 -8.38 -5.14
CA MET A 293 -18.91 -7.37 -6.17
C MET A 293 -20.27 -7.55 -6.84
N LYS A 294 -20.65 -8.79 -7.17
CA LYS A 294 -21.97 -9.13 -7.74
C LYS A 294 -23.12 -8.72 -6.82
N ALA A 295 -22.93 -8.81 -5.50
CA ALA A 295 -23.91 -8.37 -4.51
C ALA A 295 -24.03 -6.83 -4.38
N GLY A 296 -23.27 -6.05 -5.16
CA GLY A 296 -23.28 -4.59 -5.12
C GLY A 296 -22.67 -3.99 -3.86
N SER A 297 -21.93 -4.80 -3.08
CA SER A 297 -21.39 -4.40 -1.77
C SER A 297 -20.07 -3.61 -1.85
N VAL A 298 -19.51 -3.44 -3.06
CA VAL A 298 -18.21 -2.80 -3.29
C VAL A 298 -18.37 -1.63 -4.25
N ASN A 299 -17.94 -0.44 -3.84
CA ASN A 299 -18.00 0.76 -4.68
C ASN A 299 -16.68 1.07 -5.40
N ALA A 300 -15.57 0.53 -4.91
CA ALA A 300 -14.26 0.60 -5.55
C ALA A 300 -13.32 -0.49 -4.99
N VAL A 301 -12.37 -0.90 -5.81
CA VAL A 301 -11.21 -1.69 -5.40
C VAL A 301 -10.00 -0.77 -5.35
N ILE A 302 -9.18 -0.90 -4.29
CA ILE A 302 -7.89 -0.20 -4.21
C ILE A 302 -6.80 -1.14 -3.70
N VAL A 303 -5.68 -1.18 -4.42
CA VAL A 303 -4.55 -2.07 -4.13
C VAL A 303 -3.23 -1.29 -4.11
N GLY A 304 -2.20 -1.89 -3.52
CA GLY A 304 -0.84 -1.38 -3.62
C GLY A 304 -0.17 -1.74 -4.96
N ALA A 305 1.12 -1.47 -5.06
CA ALA A 305 1.97 -1.98 -6.12
C ALA A 305 3.33 -2.39 -5.55
N ASP A 306 3.91 -3.44 -6.13
CA ASP A 306 5.33 -3.75 -5.96
C ASP A 306 6.15 -2.97 -7.00
N ARG A 307 5.68 -2.99 -8.25
CA ARG A 307 6.27 -2.23 -9.35
C ARG A 307 5.23 -1.83 -10.39
N ILE A 308 5.40 -0.64 -10.95
CA ILE A 308 4.56 -0.11 -12.04
C ILE A 308 5.47 0.19 -13.23
N ALA A 309 5.19 -0.38 -14.39
CA ALA A 309 5.92 -0.10 -15.61
C ALA A 309 5.52 1.24 -16.25
N ALA A 310 6.30 1.72 -17.22
CA ALA A 310 6.06 3.01 -17.87
C ALA A 310 4.67 3.16 -18.51
N ASN A 311 4.07 2.06 -19.00
CA ASN A 311 2.71 2.06 -19.55
C ASN A 311 1.60 2.01 -18.48
N GLY A 312 1.95 1.77 -17.21
CA GLY A 312 1.04 1.61 -16.08
C GLY A 312 0.71 0.16 -15.70
N ASP A 313 1.23 -0.83 -16.43
CA ASP A 313 1.10 -2.24 -16.01
C ASP A 313 1.69 -2.41 -14.62
N THR A 314 0.91 -3.01 -13.72
CA THR A 314 1.23 -3.04 -12.31
C THR A 314 1.46 -4.46 -11.86
N ALA A 315 2.69 -4.77 -11.46
CA ALA A 315 2.99 -5.97 -10.70
C ALA A 315 2.62 -5.76 -9.23
N ASN A 316 1.78 -6.64 -8.70
CA ASN A 316 1.39 -6.64 -7.30
C ASN A 316 1.12 -8.08 -6.82
N LYS A 317 0.83 -8.25 -5.53
CA LYS A 317 0.59 -9.57 -4.91
C LYS A 317 -0.39 -10.42 -5.73
N ILE A 318 -0.04 -11.69 -5.93
CA ILE A 318 -0.87 -12.67 -6.64
C ILE A 318 -2.32 -12.63 -6.14
N GLY A 319 -3.26 -12.54 -7.07
CA GLY A 319 -4.69 -12.27 -6.83
C GLY A 319 -5.12 -10.88 -7.27
N THR A 320 -4.18 -9.92 -7.41
CA THR A 320 -4.51 -8.56 -7.85
C THR A 320 -5.13 -8.53 -9.23
N TYR A 321 -4.53 -9.24 -10.19
CA TYR A 321 -5.07 -9.34 -11.55
C TYR A 321 -6.47 -9.96 -11.56
N SER A 322 -6.70 -11.03 -10.77
CA SER A 322 -8.01 -11.67 -10.66
C SER A 322 -9.09 -10.71 -10.10
N LEU A 323 -8.71 -9.88 -9.13
CA LEU A 323 -9.57 -8.82 -8.60
C LEU A 323 -9.87 -7.76 -9.67
N ALA A 324 -8.89 -7.34 -10.46
CA ALA A 324 -9.08 -6.34 -11.52
C ALA A 324 -10.01 -6.85 -12.63
N VAL A 325 -9.87 -8.11 -13.05
CA VAL A 325 -10.77 -8.78 -14.00
C VAL A 325 -12.20 -8.81 -13.45
N SER A 326 -12.36 -9.22 -12.19
CA SER A 326 -13.68 -9.26 -11.52
C SER A 326 -14.31 -7.87 -11.40
N ALA A 327 -13.51 -6.87 -11.03
CA ALA A 327 -13.96 -5.49 -10.89
C ALA A 327 -14.44 -4.92 -12.23
N SER A 328 -13.67 -5.14 -13.30
CA SER A 328 -14.03 -4.75 -14.67
C SER A 328 -15.36 -5.37 -15.11
N TYR A 329 -15.53 -6.69 -14.91
CA TYR A 329 -16.78 -7.40 -15.24
C TYR A 329 -18.00 -6.84 -14.52
N HIS A 330 -17.84 -6.37 -13.27
CA HIS A 330 -18.92 -5.81 -12.45
C HIS A 330 -19.03 -4.28 -12.53
N GLY A 331 -18.25 -3.60 -13.38
CA GLY A 331 -18.26 -2.14 -13.47
C GLY A 331 -17.76 -1.42 -12.21
N VAL A 332 -17.01 -2.13 -11.35
CA VAL A 332 -16.40 -1.58 -10.14
C VAL A 332 -15.04 -0.97 -10.51
N PRO A 333 -14.76 0.29 -10.17
CA PRO A 333 -13.47 0.88 -10.51
C PRO A 333 -12.34 0.31 -9.68
N PHE A 334 -11.18 0.22 -10.33
CA PHE A 334 -9.98 -0.40 -9.79
C PHE A 334 -8.84 0.61 -9.72
N TYR A 335 -8.33 0.84 -8.52
CA TYR A 335 -7.29 1.84 -8.25
C TYR A 335 -6.01 1.18 -7.78
N VAL A 336 -4.87 1.70 -8.25
CA VAL A 336 -3.56 1.37 -7.71
C VAL A 336 -3.07 2.57 -6.90
N ALA A 337 -2.59 2.35 -5.68
CA ALA A 337 -2.01 3.38 -4.83
C ALA A 337 -0.56 3.02 -4.49
N ALA A 338 0.38 3.81 -4.96
CA ALA A 338 1.80 3.54 -4.81
C ALA A 338 2.60 4.85 -4.81
N PRO A 339 3.72 4.90 -4.07
CA PRO A 339 4.62 6.04 -4.15
C PRO A 339 5.26 6.12 -5.52
N PHE A 340 5.71 7.31 -5.90
CA PHE A 340 6.39 7.51 -7.16
C PHE A 340 7.63 6.62 -7.33
N THR A 341 8.30 6.28 -6.22
CA THR A 341 9.44 5.35 -6.19
C THR A 341 9.10 3.90 -6.58
N SER A 342 7.82 3.54 -6.70
CA SER A 342 7.40 2.23 -7.23
C SER A 342 7.18 2.23 -8.74
N ILE A 343 7.30 3.39 -9.40
CA ILE A 343 7.18 3.53 -10.85
C ILE A 343 8.58 3.38 -11.47
N ASP A 344 8.75 2.32 -12.24
CA ASP A 344 9.98 1.98 -12.94
C ASP A 344 9.85 2.38 -14.42
N GLN A 345 10.40 3.54 -14.77
CA GLN A 345 10.36 4.06 -16.14
C GLN A 345 11.28 3.30 -17.10
N SER A 346 12.21 2.48 -16.59
CA SER A 346 13.15 1.74 -17.42
C SER A 346 12.50 0.52 -18.09
N ILE A 347 11.40 0.04 -17.55
CA ILE A 347 10.59 -1.04 -18.12
C ILE A 347 9.36 -0.47 -18.83
N LEU A 348 9.15 -0.90 -20.08
CA LEU A 348 8.11 -0.36 -20.95
C LEU A 348 6.73 -0.97 -20.68
N SER A 349 6.70 -2.23 -20.25
CA SER A 349 5.46 -2.96 -19.96
C SER A 349 5.65 -4.04 -18.91
N GLY A 350 4.55 -4.58 -18.40
CA GLY A 350 4.55 -5.65 -17.41
C GLY A 350 5.16 -6.96 -17.90
N SER A 351 5.27 -7.16 -19.22
CA SER A 351 5.93 -8.34 -19.81
C SER A 351 7.43 -8.44 -19.48
N GLN A 352 8.07 -7.33 -19.09
CA GLN A 352 9.47 -7.28 -18.70
C GLN A 352 9.68 -7.53 -17.19
N ILE A 353 8.59 -7.65 -16.42
CA ILE A 353 8.66 -7.90 -14.98
C ILE A 353 8.83 -9.39 -14.75
N VAL A 354 9.98 -9.77 -14.17
CA VAL A 354 10.22 -11.15 -13.75
C VAL A 354 9.40 -11.43 -12.50
N ILE A 355 8.53 -12.43 -12.57
CA ILE A 355 7.67 -12.84 -11.45
C ILE A 355 8.44 -13.79 -10.53
N GLU A 356 8.57 -13.40 -9.27
CA GLU A 356 9.12 -14.25 -8.21
C GLU A 356 8.24 -15.48 -8.01
N GLU A 357 8.76 -16.68 -8.24
CA GLU A 357 8.14 -17.93 -7.79
C GLU A 357 8.76 -18.37 -6.46
N ARG A 358 7.89 -18.73 -5.50
CA ARG A 358 8.30 -19.09 -4.15
C ARG A 358 8.16 -20.57 -3.87
N SER A 359 8.72 -20.99 -2.73
CA SER A 359 8.65 -22.37 -2.26
C SER A 359 7.22 -22.90 -2.29
N ALA A 360 7.03 -24.09 -2.88
CA ALA A 360 5.78 -24.83 -2.85
C ALA A 360 5.24 -25.01 -1.42
N ARG A 361 6.13 -25.05 -0.42
CA ARG A 361 5.79 -25.21 0.99
C ARG A 361 4.79 -24.17 1.47
N GLU A 362 4.87 -22.93 1.00
CA GLU A 362 3.96 -21.84 1.41
C GLU A 362 2.49 -22.17 1.10
N LEU A 363 2.25 -22.89 0.01
CA LEU A 363 0.92 -23.28 -0.44
C LEU A 363 0.51 -24.64 0.14
N LEU A 364 1.45 -25.60 0.22
CA LEU A 364 1.21 -26.95 0.74
C LEU A 364 0.87 -26.97 2.24
N TYR A 365 1.39 -26.02 3.01
CA TYR A 365 1.19 -25.92 4.46
C TYR A 365 0.43 -24.62 4.80
N SER A 366 -0.31 -24.66 5.90
CA SER A 366 -1.02 -23.50 6.43
C SER A 366 -0.03 -22.43 6.95
N ARG A 367 -0.55 -21.23 7.23
CA ARG A 367 0.24 -20.08 7.74
C ARG A 367 1.45 -19.75 6.87
N GLY A 368 1.29 -19.80 5.55
CA GLY A 368 2.37 -19.49 4.60
C GLY A 368 3.58 -20.42 4.73
N GLY A 369 3.40 -21.70 5.04
CA GLY A 369 4.50 -22.68 5.10
C GLY A 369 4.92 -23.10 6.51
N HIS A 370 4.43 -22.42 7.55
CA HIS A 370 4.86 -22.63 8.94
C HIS A 370 3.90 -23.47 9.78
N GLY A 371 2.69 -23.73 9.30
CA GLY A 371 1.68 -24.54 10.00
C GLY A 371 1.66 -26.00 9.55
N GLU A 372 0.52 -26.64 9.75
CA GLU A 372 0.26 -28.02 9.34
C GLU A 372 0.09 -28.15 7.82
N GLN A 373 0.35 -29.35 7.29
CA GLN A 373 0.13 -29.67 5.88
C GLN A 373 -1.37 -29.64 5.57
N VAL A 374 -1.73 -28.97 4.46
CA VAL A 374 -3.11 -28.82 3.99
C VAL A 374 -3.33 -29.58 2.68
N ALA A 375 -2.37 -29.51 1.77
CA ALA A 375 -2.46 -30.18 0.46
C ALA A 375 -1.89 -31.61 0.51
N ALA A 376 -2.37 -32.48 -0.38
CA ALA A 376 -1.91 -33.88 -0.46
C ALA A 376 -0.41 -33.99 -0.80
N SER A 377 0.29 -34.96 -0.19
CA SER A 377 1.70 -35.22 -0.48
C SER A 377 1.93 -35.63 -1.93
N GLY A 378 2.97 -35.09 -2.56
CA GLY A 378 3.38 -35.43 -3.94
C GLY A 378 2.73 -34.58 -5.04
N ILE A 379 1.83 -33.66 -4.72
CA ILE A 379 1.24 -32.74 -5.71
C ILE A 379 2.27 -31.68 -6.17
N ALA A 380 2.31 -31.40 -7.46
CA ALA A 380 3.08 -30.29 -8.01
C ALA A 380 2.42 -28.95 -7.67
N VAL A 381 3.23 -27.90 -7.49
CA VAL A 381 2.75 -26.57 -7.08
C VAL A 381 3.31 -25.51 -8.02
N TRP A 382 2.42 -24.62 -8.44
CA TRP A 382 2.78 -23.35 -9.05
C TRP A 382 2.46 -22.23 -8.04
N ASN A 383 3.48 -21.51 -7.59
CA ASN A 383 3.35 -20.51 -6.52
C ASN A 383 4.05 -19.19 -6.90
N PRO A 384 3.51 -18.45 -7.89
CA PRO A 384 3.95 -17.10 -8.16
C PRO A 384 3.57 -16.17 -7.00
N ALA A 385 4.51 -15.36 -6.53
CA ALA A 385 4.27 -14.40 -5.47
C ALA A 385 3.54 -13.14 -5.95
N PHE A 386 3.55 -12.88 -7.25
CA PHE A 386 2.98 -11.69 -7.87
C PHE A 386 2.27 -12.05 -9.18
N ASP A 387 1.36 -11.18 -9.60
CA ASP A 387 0.82 -11.15 -10.95
C ASP A 387 0.90 -9.73 -11.52
N VAL A 388 0.67 -9.59 -12.83
CA VAL A 388 0.63 -8.29 -13.52
C VAL A 388 -0.81 -7.96 -13.85
N THR A 389 -1.28 -6.81 -13.37
CA THR A 389 -2.53 -6.21 -13.79
C THR A 389 -2.27 -5.26 -14.96
N PRO A 390 -2.82 -5.53 -16.17
CA PRO A 390 -2.64 -4.65 -17.31
C PRO A 390 -3.29 -3.27 -17.10
N ALA A 391 -2.68 -2.23 -17.67
CA ALA A 391 -3.16 -0.85 -17.56
C ALA A 391 -4.62 -0.67 -18.02
N GLU A 392 -5.10 -1.48 -18.97
CA GLU A 392 -6.50 -1.45 -19.45
C GLU A 392 -7.53 -1.68 -18.32
N LEU A 393 -7.18 -2.46 -17.29
CA LEU A 393 -8.08 -2.77 -16.16
C LEU A 393 -7.96 -1.76 -15.00
N ILE A 394 -6.97 -0.86 -15.03
CA ILE A 394 -6.71 0.09 -13.95
C ILE A 394 -7.40 1.41 -14.26
N THR A 395 -8.28 1.88 -13.37
CA THR A 395 -9.00 3.15 -13.54
C THR A 395 -8.07 4.37 -13.35
N ALA A 396 -7.24 4.35 -12.31
CA ALA A 396 -6.25 5.40 -12.04
C ALA A 396 -5.13 4.91 -11.11
N ILE A 397 -3.98 5.57 -11.19
CA ILE A 397 -2.82 5.36 -10.32
C ILE A 397 -2.69 6.55 -9.37
N ILE A 398 -2.72 6.32 -8.08
CA ILE A 398 -2.70 7.33 -7.02
C ILE A 398 -1.28 7.39 -6.44
N THR A 399 -0.68 8.58 -6.45
CA THR A 399 0.67 8.84 -5.94
C THR A 399 0.68 10.03 -4.97
N GLU A 400 1.81 10.27 -4.32
CA GLU A 400 2.02 11.43 -3.47
C GLU A 400 2.10 12.75 -4.27
N LYS A 401 2.20 12.68 -5.60
CA LYS A 401 2.22 13.84 -6.52
C LYS A 401 0.85 14.14 -7.12
N GLY A 402 -0.11 13.23 -7.00
CA GLY A 402 -1.46 13.39 -7.53
C GLY A 402 -2.05 12.08 -8.01
N VAL A 403 -3.09 12.15 -8.84
CA VAL A 403 -3.72 10.98 -9.45
C VAL A 403 -3.47 11.00 -10.94
N ILE A 404 -2.79 9.96 -11.43
CA ILE A 404 -2.52 9.73 -12.84
C ILE A 404 -3.75 9.03 -13.45
N THR A 405 -4.40 9.71 -14.38
CA THR A 405 -5.51 9.17 -15.15
C THR A 405 -5.02 8.72 -16.52
N LYS A 406 -5.77 7.82 -17.16
CA LYS A 406 -5.47 7.34 -18.50
C LYS A 406 -5.43 8.47 -19.53
N SER A 407 -4.47 8.40 -20.45
CA SER A 407 -4.42 9.24 -21.66
C SER A 407 -5.15 8.58 -22.84
N SER A 408 -5.23 7.25 -22.83
CA SER A 408 -5.95 6.42 -23.80
C SER A 408 -6.54 5.17 -23.11
N THR A 409 -7.30 4.32 -23.81
CA THR A 409 -7.93 3.13 -23.19
C THR A 409 -6.93 2.21 -22.50
N ASP A 410 -5.70 2.08 -23.02
CA ASP A 410 -4.76 1.02 -22.66
C ASP A 410 -3.44 1.55 -22.07
N SER A 411 -3.30 2.87 -21.85
CA SER A 411 -2.05 3.43 -21.34
C SER A 411 -2.23 4.67 -20.46
N PHE A 412 -1.26 4.84 -19.56
CA PHE A 412 -1.07 6.04 -18.76
C PHE A 412 0.05 6.90 -19.35
N ALA A 413 -0.20 8.21 -19.44
CA ALA A 413 0.82 9.21 -19.77
C ALA A 413 1.67 9.54 -18.52
N ILE A 414 2.35 8.53 -17.98
CA ILE A 414 3.10 8.64 -16.73
C ILE A 414 4.23 9.67 -16.88
N LYS A 415 4.92 9.66 -18.02
CA LYS A 415 6.03 10.58 -18.29
C LYS A 415 5.57 12.03 -18.35
N GLU A 416 4.49 12.30 -19.07
CA GLU A 416 3.92 13.64 -19.21
C GLU A 416 3.37 14.16 -17.87
N PHE A 417 2.74 13.27 -17.09
CA PHE A 417 2.33 13.60 -15.73
C PHE A 417 3.54 14.07 -14.90
N LEU A 418 4.69 13.41 -15.05
CA LEU A 418 5.88 13.75 -14.28
C LEU A 418 6.53 15.05 -14.70
N GLU A 419 6.60 15.30 -15.99
CA GLU A 419 7.06 16.58 -16.53
C GLU A 419 6.15 17.74 -16.07
N SER A 420 4.88 17.46 -15.76
CA SER A 420 3.94 18.45 -15.22
C SER A 420 4.07 18.73 -13.72
N VAL A 421 4.75 17.84 -12.96
CA VAL A 421 4.92 18.00 -11.51
C VAL A 421 6.02 19.02 -11.22
N PRO A 422 5.71 20.14 -10.51
CA PRO A 422 6.72 21.16 -10.19
C PRO A 422 7.91 20.58 -9.42
N GLY A 423 9.13 20.84 -9.91
CA GLY A 423 10.37 20.38 -9.29
C GLY A 423 10.80 18.96 -9.66
N PHE A 424 10.11 18.29 -10.59
CA PHE A 424 10.61 17.05 -11.18
C PHE A 424 11.68 17.37 -12.23
N HIS A 425 12.93 17.01 -11.95
CA HIS A 425 14.00 16.99 -12.93
C HIS A 425 14.28 15.52 -13.28
N SER A 426 14.09 15.15 -14.55
CA SER A 426 14.53 13.85 -15.05
C SER A 426 16.05 13.78 -14.89
N ASN A 427 16.54 12.98 -13.93
CA ASN A 427 17.95 12.64 -13.84
C ASN A 427 18.23 11.42 -14.71
#